data_AF-B6VWU0-F1
#
_entry.id   AF-B6VWU0-F1
#
_cell.length_a   1.000
_cell.length_b   1.000
_cell.length_c   1.000
_cell.angle_alpha   90.00
_cell.angle_beta   90.00
_cell.angle_gamma   90.00
#
_symmetry.space_group_name_H-M   'P 1'
#
loop_
_entity.id
_entity.type
_entity.pdbx_description
1 polymer ?
#
loop_
_entity_poly.entity_id
_entity_poly.type
_entity_poly.pdbx_seq_one_letter_code
_entity_poly.pdbx_strand_id
1 'polypeptide(L)'
;MKTIFKYIFSVALGSIMLTSCDLDTIPTTYVDAGSVFGKTGDAEKVLNGGWNYLMETFNSYANPGYGAMLRANDAMGSDVVLNTKYGFRAHNEFTAIYGRY
;
A
#
# COMPACT_ATOMS: atom_id res chain seq x y z
N MET A 1 -47.92 37.37 17.94
CA MET A 1 -46.52 37.84 18.09
C MET A 1 -45.68 36.94 19.01
N LYS A 2 -46.10 36.64 20.25
CA LYS A 2 -45.31 35.80 21.19
C LYS A 2 -44.96 34.39 20.71
N THR A 3 -45.84 33.72 19.97
CA THR A 3 -45.61 32.37 19.43
C THR A 3 -44.62 32.35 18.26
N ILE A 4 -44.68 33.34 17.38
CA ILE A 4 -43.75 33.48 16.25
C ILE A 4 -42.31 33.69 16.75
N PHE A 5 -42.13 34.54 17.76
CA PHE A 5 -40.81 34.78 18.36
C PHE A 5 -40.21 33.50 18.98
N LYS A 6 -41.04 32.62 19.56
CA LYS A 6 -40.59 31.33 20.10
C LYS A 6 -40.05 30.39 19.01
N TYR A 7 -40.70 30.34 17.85
CA TYR A 7 -40.23 29.52 16.73
C TYR A 7 -38.95 30.05 16.09
N ILE A 8 -38.83 31.36 15.95
CA ILE A 8 -37.59 31.99 15.45
C ILE A 8 -36.42 31.68 16.40
N PHE A 9 -36.66 31.79 17.70
CA PHE A 9 -35.64 31.49 18.71
C PHE A 9 -35.24 30.01 18.72
N SER A 10 -36.20 29.08 18.55
CA SER A 10 -35.88 27.64 18.51
C SER A 10 -35.10 27.24 17.25
N VAL A 11 -35.42 27.85 16.09
CA VAL A 11 -34.67 27.60 14.85
C VAL A 11 -33.26 28.18 14.93
N ALA A 12 -33.11 29.38 15.49
CA ALA A 12 -31.82 30.01 15.70
C ALA A 12 -30.93 29.25 16.71
N LEU A 13 -31.52 28.61 17.73
CA LEU A 13 -30.76 27.80 18.68
C LEU A 13 -30.38 26.42 18.10
N GLY A 14 -31.24 25.85 17.27
CA GLY A 14 -30.99 24.58 16.58
C GLY A 14 -29.91 24.66 15.51
N SER A 15 -29.76 25.81 14.83
CA SER A 15 -28.72 25.99 13.80
C SER A 15 -27.30 26.06 14.37
N ILE A 16 -27.13 26.43 15.64
CA ILE A 16 -25.82 26.48 16.31
C ILE A 16 -25.33 25.05 16.64
N MET A 17 -26.23 24.08 16.74
CA MET A 17 -25.89 22.67 16.98
C MET A 17 -25.43 21.92 15.71
N LEU A 18 -25.50 22.57 14.53
CA LEU A 18 -25.06 22.01 13.25
C LEU A 18 -23.63 22.42 12.87
N THR A 19 -22.88 23.08 13.77
CA THR A 19 -21.46 23.35 13.55
C THR A 19 -20.69 22.03 13.68
N SER A 20 -20.37 21.41 12.55
CA SER A 20 -19.44 20.28 12.50
C SER A 20 -18.06 20.72 13.02
N CYS A 21 -17.45 19.94 13.92
CA CYS A 21 -16.00 20.00 14.10
C CYS A 21 -15.31 19.70 12.75
N ASP A 22 -14.13 20.30 12.54
CA ASP A 22 -13.31 20.13 11.34
C ASP A 22 -13.37 18.71 10.80
N LEU A 23 -13.84 18.57 9.56
CA LEU A 23 -13.99 17.30 8.85
C LEU A 23 -12.68 16.88 8.16
N ASP A 24 -11.60 17.64 8.36
CA ASP A 24 -10.27 17.29 7.86
C ASP A 24 -9.66 16.18 8.72
N THR A 25 -10.02 14.95 8.35
CA THR A 25 -9.46 13.75 8.97
C THR A 25 -8.17 13.35 8.25
N ILE A 26 -7.05 13.53 8.93
CA ILE A 26 -5.77 12.98 8.49
C ILE A 26 -5.74 11.49 8.88
N PRO A 27 -5.43 10.57 7.97
CA PRO A 27 -5.27 9.16 8.31
C PRO A 27 -4.24 8.98 9.43
N THR A 28 -4.50 8.09 10.39
CA THR A 28 -3.55 7.85 11.51
C THR A 28 -2.21 7.28 11.05
N THR A 29 -2.15 6.76 9.81
CA THR A 29 -0.93 6.25 9.16
C THR A 29 -0.25 7.27 8.25
N TYR A 30 -0.82 8.48 8.13
CA TYR A 30 -0.24 9.54 7.31
C TYR A 30 1.07 10.03 7.93
N VAL A 31 2.08 10.18 7.08
CA VAL A 31 3.35 10.83 7.41
C VAL A 31 3.48 12.05 6.51
N ASP A 32 3.67 13.22 7.11
CA ASP A 32 3.91 14.45 6.37
C ASP A 32 5.23 14.38 5.56
N ALA A 33 5.20 14.84 4.31
CA ALA A 33 6.32 14.73 3.38
C ALA A 33 7.60 15.43 3.89
N GLY A 34 7.47 16.56 4.59
CA GLY A 34 8.60 17.25 5.22
C GLY A 34 9.20 16.49 6.39
N SER A 35 8.43 15.59 7.00
CA SER A 35 8.84 14.79 8.15
C SER A 35 9.47 13.45 7.78
N VAL A 36 9.28 12.96 6.53
CA VAL A 36 9.80 11.66 6.06
C VAL A 36 11.33 11.55 6.20
N PHE A 37 12.05 12.66 5.99
CA PHE A 37 13.52 12.71 6.10
C PHE A 37 14.00 13.73 7.14
N GLY A 38 13.14 14.09 8.10
CA GLY A 38 13.44 15.14 9.09
C GLY A 38 14.56 14.77 10.07
N LYS A 39 14.80 13.46 10.29
CA LYS A 39 15.87 12.93 11.14
C LYS A 39 16.53 11.73 10.47
N THR A 40 17.76 11.42 10.89
CA THR A 40 18.49 10.24 10.43
C THR A 40 17.72 8.94 10.69
N GLY A 41 17.06 8.82 11.86
CA GLY A 41 16.22 7.66 12.17
C GLY A 41 14.96 7.54 11.31
N ASP A 42 14.45 8.64 10.74
CA ASP A 42 13.32 8.58 9.81
C ASP A 42 13.78 8.15 8.40
N ALA A 43 14.97 8.58 7.98
CA ALA A 43 15.62 8.04 6.77
C ALA A 43 15.90 6.53 6.88
N GLU A 44 16.36 6.06 8.04
CA GLU A 44 16.56 4.63 8.31
C GLU A 44 15.25 3.83 8.16
N LYS A 45 14.12 4.36 8.67
CA LYS A 45 12.81 3.72 8.48
C LYS A 45 12.43 3.59 7.02
N VAL A 46 12.69 4.61 6.20
CA VAL A 46 12.42 4.56 4.75
C VAL A 46 13.26 3.47 4.09
N LEU A 47 14.56 3.39 4.43
CA LEU A 47 15.45 2.36 3.90
C LEU A 47 14.99 0.95 4.31
N ASN A 48 14.63 0.76 5.58
CA ASN A 48 14.11 -0.51 6.08
C ASN A 48 12.78 -0.89 5.41
N GLY A 49 11.89 0.09 5.17
CA GLY A 49 10.65 -0.12 4.43
C GLY A 49 10.90 -0.50 2.97
N GLY A 50 11.84 0.17 2.29
CA GLY A 50 12.24 -0.16 0.92
C GLY A 50 12.86 -1.55 0.81
N TRP A 51 13.70 -1.94 1.78
CA TRP A 51 14.25 -3.29 1.86
C TRP A 51 13.16 -4.35 2.07
N ASN A 52 12.23 -4.10 2.99
CA ASN A 52 11.09 -4.98 3.23
C ASN A 52 10.25 -5.12 1.94
N TYR A 53 9.94 -4.01 1.27
CA TYR A 53 9.23 -4.05 0.00
C TYR A 53 9.96 -4.87 -1.07
N LEU A 54 11.28 -4.72 -1.20
CA LEU A 54 12.08 -5.48 -2.16
C LEU A 54 12.05 -6.99 -1.88
N MET A 55 12.20 -7.38 -0.61
CA MET A 55 12.38 -8.79 -0.23
C MET A 55 11.06 -9.53 -0.02
N GLU A 56 10.00 -8.82 0.39
CA GLU A 56 8.76 -9.44 0.88
C GLU A 56 7.52 -9.07 0.04
N THR A 57 7.66 -8.40 -1.12
CA THR A 57 6.51 -8.15 -2.00
C THR A 57 6.20 -9.35 -2.86
N PHE A 58 4.98 -9.88 -2.74
CA PHE A 58 4.50 -11.01 -3.53
C PHE A 58 3.65 -10.52 -4.69
N ASN A 59 4.04 -10.86 -5.93
CA ASN A 59 3.13 -10.75 -7.07
C ASN A 59 2.19 -11.97 -7.15
N SER A 60 2.67 -13.14 -6.71
CA SER A 60 1.91 -14.37 -6.48
C SER A 60 2.66 -15.22 -5.46
N TYR A 61 2.06 -16.32 -4.97
CA TYR A 61 2.78 -17.27 -4.12
C TYR A 61 4.01 -17.93 -4.79
N ALA A 62 4.10 -17.89 -6.14
CA ALA A 62 5.27 -18.36 -6.87
C ALA A 62 6.39 -17.31 -6.97
N ASN A 63 6.08 -16.04 -6.68
CA ASN A 63 6.98 -14.89 -6.84
C ASN A 63 7.20 -14.15 -5.49
N PRO A 64 7.89 -14.76 -4.50
CA PRO A 64 8.23 -14.13 -3.23
C PRO A 64 9.39 -13.13 -3.36
N GLY A 65 9.06 -11.85 -3.52
CA GLY A 65 10.02 -10.75 -3.53
C GLY A 65 11.19 -10.91 -4.50
N TYR A 66 12.32 -10.29 -4.16
CA TYR A 66 13.54 -10.35 -4.97
C TYR A 66 14.12 -11.77 -5.09
N GLY A 67 13.92 -12.62 -4.09
CA GLY A 67 14.37 -14.01 -4.12
C GLY A 67 13.82 -14.81 -5.30
N ALA A 68 12.59 -14.49 -5.74
CA ALA A 68 12.01 -15.09 -6.94
C ALA A 68 12.85 -14.85 -8.21
N MET A 69 13.41 -13.64 -8.36
CA MET A 69 14.26 -13.29 -9.50
C MET A 69 15.57 -14.07 -9.47
N LEU A 70 16.19 -14.20 -8.29
CA LEU A 70 17.42 -14.99 -8.13
C LEU A 70 17.18 -16.46 -8.51
N ARG A 71 16.07 -17.04 -8.05
CA ARG A 71 15.70 -18.42 -8.39
C ARG A 71 15.35 -18.59 -9.87
N ALA A 72 14.75 -17.59 -10.50
CA ALA A 72 14.52 -17.60 -11.94
C ALA A 72 15.86 -17.59 -12.70
N ASN A 73 16.84 -16.80 -12.26
CA ASN A 73 18.17 -16.76 -12.88
C ASN A 73 18.88 -18.12 -12.81
N ASP A 74 18.89 -18.78 -11.64
CA ASP A 74 19.47 -20.13 -11.50
C ASP A 74 18.75 -21.13 -12.39
N ALA A 75 17.42 -21.06 -12.41
CA ALA A 75 16.61 -21.93 -13.23
C ALA A 75 16.93 -21.75 -14.72
N MET A 76 17.12 -20.51 -15.17
CA MET A 76 17.50 -20.15 -16.56
C MET A 76 18.98 -20.42 -16.88
N GLY A 77 19.74 -20.91 -15.90
CA GLY A 77 21.11 -21.40 -16.07
C GLY A 77 21.17 -22.76 -16.76
N SER A 78 22.30 -23.45 -16.59
CA SER A 78 22.57 -24.75 -17.23
C SER A 78 22.78 -25.89 -16.24
N ASP A 79 22.64 -25.61 -14.94
CA ASP A 79 23.00 -26.46 -13.81
C ASP A 79 21.81 -26.80 -12.90
N VAL A 80 20.61 -26.29 -13.21
CA VAL A 80 19.37 -26.57 -12.47
C VAL A 80 18.37 -27.31 -13.33
N VAL A 81 17.97 -28.51 -12.88
CA VAL A 81 16.86 -29.27 -13.47
C VAL A 81 15.57 -28.95 -12.72
N LEU A 82 14.59 -28.41 -13.42
CA LEU A 82 13.29 -28.06 -12.85
C LEU A 82 12.32 -29.25 -12.81
N ASN A 83 11.54 -29.33 -11.73
CA ASN A 83 10.37 -30.21 -11.67
C ASN A 83 9.12 -29.50 -12.24
N THR A 84 7.96 -30.14 -12.15
CA THR A 84 6.68 -29.60 -12.63
C THR A 84 5.97 -28.66 -11.64
N LYS A 85 6.62 -28.25 -10.55
CA LYS A 85 6.01 -27.42 -9.50
C LYS A 85 6.46 -25.96 -9.58
N TYR A 86 5.63 -25.06 -9.05
CA TYR A 86 5.96 -23.65 -8.75
C TYR A 86 6.40 -22.76 -9.92
N GLY A 87 5.99 -23.06 -11.16
CA GLY A 87 5.97 -22.06 -12.25
C GLY A 87 7.31 -21.63 -12.86
N PHE A 88 8.46 -21.95 -12.25
CA PHE A 88 9.79 -21.60 -12.80
C PHE A 88 10.06 -22.24 -14.18
N ARG A 89 9.39 -23.35 -14.49
CA ARG A 89 9.50 -24.00 -15.80
C ARG A 89 8.96 -23.11 -16.92
N ALA A 90 7.84 -22.42 -16.69
CA ALA A 90 7.29 -21.48 -17.66
C ALA A 90 8.18 -20.23 -17.84
N HIS A 91 8.99 -19.88 -16.84
CA HIS A 91 9.95 -18.79 -16.94
C HIS A 91 11.15 -19.20 -17.81
N ASN A 92 11.64 -20.42 -17.61
CA ASN A 92 12.67 -21.04 -18.45
C ASN A 92 12.25 -21.20 -19.92
N GLU A 93 11.02 -21.66 -20.13
CA GLU A 93 10.47 -21.89 -21.46
C GLU A 93 10.01 -20.58 -22.14
N PHE A 94 10.22 -19.43 -21.49
CA PHE A 94 9.73 -18.09 -21.89
C PHE A 94 8.21 -18.01 -22.13
N THR A 95 7.44 -19.02 -21.73
CA THR A 95 5.98 -19.08 -21.91
C THR A 95 5.23 -18.24 -20.89
N ALA A 96 5.87 -17.86 -19.78
CA ALA A 96 5.28 -17.01 -18.74
C ALA A 96 4.86 -15.61 -19.23
N ILE A 97 5.46 -15.09 -20.32
CA ILE A 97 5.19 -13.75 -20.87
C ILE A 97 4.15 -13.77 -22.00
N TYR A 98 4.02 -14.89 -22.73
CA TYR A 98 3.17 -15.00 -23.92
C TYR A 98 1.75 -15.56 -23.66
N GLY A 99 1.40 -15.86 -22.40
CA GLY A 99 0.11 -16.44 -22.00
C GLY A 99 -1.07 -15.47 -21.94
N ARG A 100 -1.13 -14.43 -22.79
CA ARG A 100 -2.36 -13.65 -23.00
C ARG A 100 -2.91 -13.89 -24.40
N TYR A 101 -3.69 -14.95 -24.57
CA TYR A 101 -4.82 -15.05 -25.50
C TYR A 101 -5.85 -16.01 -24.91
#